data_AF-A0A7S1JXB2-F1
#
_entry.id   AF-A0A7S1JXB2-F1
#
_cell.length_a   1.000
_cell.length_b   1.000
_cell.length_c   1.000
_cell.angle_alpha   90.00
_cell.angle_beta   90.00
_cell.angle_gamma   90.00
#
_symmetry.space_group_name_H-M   'P 1'
#
loop_
_entity.id
_entity.type
_entity.pdbx_description
1 polymer ?
#
loop_
_entity_poly.entity_id
_entity_poly.type
_entity_poly.pdbx_seq_one_letter_code
_entity_poly.pdbx_strand_id
1 'polypeptide(L)'
;MPGASDGQPAAAVELEDWQKKVIDIKATPIPADGNLTPEKWRELFIKGEKQGGLLLRPAPEFRSSAKGFDKAFFEKLRVTHKTRQKVVKRRGAAEGIMQIEMRNDKRTFKAKRFMDMADGPTPFPITSTFNPETEKNVWNLFTSGKCGYRYYADNLDKTMFDGIDK
;
A
#
# COMPACT_ATOMS: atom_id res chain seq x y z
N MET A 1 2.21 -42.72 -21.43
CA MET A 1 2.62 -41.69 -20.46
C MET A 1 2.93 -40.42 -21.22
N PRO A 2 2.26 -39.28 -20.97
CA PRO A 2 2.74 -37.97 -21.41
C PRO A 2 3.54 -37.30 -20.28
N GLY A 3 4.74 -36.85 -20.62
CA GLY A 3 5.73 -36.31 -19.69
C GLY A 3 5.27 -35.06 -18.97
N ALA A 4 5.56 -35.02 -17.66
CA ALA A 4 5.52 -33.81 -16.87
C ALA A 4 6.49 -32.81 -17.48
N SER A 5 5.99 -31.68 -17.97
CA SER A 5 6.83 -30.51 -18.18
C SER A 5 7.25 -30.02 -16.80
N ASP A 6 8.47 -30.35 -16.40
CA ASP A 6 9.09 -29.90 -15.17
C ASP A 6 8.91 -28.39 -15.06
N GLY A 7 8.09 -27.99 -14.09
CA GLY A 7 7.86 -26.60 -13.75
C GLY A 7 9.18 -26.00 -13.30
N GLN A 8 9.84 -25.25 -14.20
CA GLN A 8 10.96 -24.41 -13.80
C GLN A 8 10.50 -23.57 -12.60
N PRO A 9 11.19 -23.66 -11.45
CA PRO A 9 10.89 -22.78 -10.33
C PRO A 9 11.03 -21.34 -10.85
N ALA A 10 10.01 -20.51 -10.61
CA ALA A 10 10.06 -19.10 -10.95
C ALA A 10 11.39 -18.55 -10.42
N ALA A 11 12.24 -18.04 -11.32
CA ALA A 11 13.52 -17.48 -10.93
C ALA A 11 13.28 -16.48 -9.81
N ALA A 12 13.98 -16.65 -8.69
CA ALA A 12 13.84 -15.77 -7.55
C ALA A 12 14.20 -14.36 -8.01
N VAL A 13 13.25 -13.42 -7.89
CA VAL A 13 13.52 -12.01 -8.19
C VAL A 13 14.49 -11.49 -7.13
N GLU A 14 15.71 -11.15 -7.57
CA GLU A 14 16.67 -10.43 -6.76
C GLU A 14 16.30 -8.94 -6.75
N LEU A 15 16.31 -8.31 -5.56
CA LEU A 15 15.95 -6.90 -5.42
C LEU A 15 17.04 -6.00 -6.01
N GLU A 16 16.61 -5.02 -6.81
CA GLU A 16 17.48 -3.97 -7.36
C GLU A 16 17.94 -3.01 -6.25
N ASP A 17 19.08 -2.35 -6.44
CA ASP A 17 19.69 -1.50 -5.41
C ASP A 17 18.84 -0.26 -5.07
N TRP A 18 18.01 0.23 -5.98
CA TRP A 18 17.06 1.29 -5.67
C TRP A 18 15.90 0.80 -4.79
N GLN A 19 15.46 -0.45 -4.94
CA GLN A 19 14.43 -1.04 -4.08
C GLN A 19 14.95 -1.15 -2.64
N LYS A 20 16.19 -1.62 -2.47
CA LYS A 20 16.89 -1.66 -1.17
C LYS A 20 16.96 -0.28 -0.50
N LYS A 21 17.23 0.79 -1.27
CA LYS A 21 17.28 2.17 -0.75
C LYS A 21 15.93 2.68 -0.26
N VAL A 22 14.83 2.31 -0.92
CA VAL A 22 13.47 2.69 -0.50
C VAL A 22 13.07 1.96 0.78
N ILE A 23 13.45 0.67 0.91
CA ILE A 23 13.15 -0.15 2.09
C ILE A 23 13.90 0.36 3.34
N ASP A 24 15.11 0.90 3.17
CA ASP A 24 15.97 1.39 4.26
C ASP A 24 15.80 2.90 4.56
N ILE A 25 14.67 3.52 4.17
CA ILE A 25 14.41 4.92 4.56
C ILE A 25 14.26 4.99 6.09
N LYS A 26 15.31 5.46 6.74
CA LYS A 26 15.32 5.71 8.19
C LYS A 26 14.39 6.86 8.53
N ALA A 27 13.62 6.67 9.60
CA ALA A 27 12.75 7.70 10.15
C ALA A 27 13.54 8.98 10.46
N THR A 28 13.08 10.11 9.93
CA THR A 28 13.60 11.44 10.27
C THR A 28 12.74 12.02 11.39
N PRO A 29 13.34 12.42 12.53
CA PRO A 29 12.60 13.02 13.63
C PRO A 29 12.04 14.39 13.24
N ILE A 30 10.87 14.72 13.78
CA ILE A 30 10.25 16.05 13.68
C ILE A 30 9.97 16.60 15.09
N PRO A 31 9.75 17.93 15.24
CA PRO A 31 9.39 18.52 16.52
C PRO A 31 8.20 17.84 17.19
N ALA A 32 8.20 17.82 18.52
CA ALA A 32 7.19 17.13 19.32
C ALA A 32 5.79 17.71 19.21
N ASP A 33 5.71 19.02 18.97
CA ASP A 33 4.47 19.75 18.74
C ASP A 33 3.95 19.61 17.30
N GLY A 34 4.69 18.91 16.43
CA GLY A 34 4.33 18.73 15.02
C GLY A 34 4.44 20.00 14.17
N ASN A 35 4.90 21.12 14.73
CA ASN A 35 5.00 22.38 14.01
C ASN A 35 6.26 22.38 13.13
N LEU A 36 6.05 22.32 11.82
CA LEU A 36 7.10 22.41 10.82
C LEU A 36 7.08 23.81 10.22
N THR A 37 8.10 24.61 10.53
CA THR A 37 8.26 25.93 9.89
C THR A 37 8.52 25.77 8.39
N PRO A 38 8.25 26.79 7.56
CA PRO A 38 8.56 26.75 6.13
C PRO A 38 10.01 26.37 5.83
N GLU A 39 10.96 26.87 6.62
CA GLU A 39 12.39 26.56 6.49
C GLU A 39 12.65 25.09 6.77
N LYS A 40 12.03 24.54 7.82
CA LYS A 40 12.18 23.13 8.16
C LYS A 40 11.53 22.22 7.12
N TRP A 41 10.36 22.62 6.59
CA TRP A 41 9.73 21.94 5.47
C TRP A 41 10.64 21.88 4.25
N ARG A 42 11.30 22.99 3.91
CA ARG A 42 12.22 23.06 2.77
C ARG A 42 13.43 22.14 2.95
N GLU A 43 14.03 22.12 4.15
CA GLU A 43 15.13 21.21 4.47
C GLU A 43 14.71 19.73 4.32
N LEU A 44 13.55 19.37 4.87
CA LEU A 44 12.99 18.01 4.77
C LEU A 44 12.65 17.65 3.32
N PHE A 45 12.09 18.58 2.55
CA PHE A 45 11.78 18.39 1.14
C PHE A 45 13.03 18.04 0.33
N ILE A 46 14.10 18.83 0.44
CA ILE A 46 15.38 18.59 -0.26
C ILE A 46 15.98 17.24 0.12
N LYS A 47 15.84 16.84 1.39
CA LYS A 47 16.28 15.52 1.86
C LYS A 47 15.49 14.39 1.21
N GLY A 48 14.15 14.52 1.19
CA GLY A 48 13.26 13.53 0.57
C GLY A 48 13.47 13.41 -0.94
N GLU A 49 13.67 14.52 -1.63
CA GLU A 49 13.95 14.56 -3.07
C GLU A 49 15.19 13.74 -3.43
N LYS A 50 16.28 13.88 -2.67
CA LYS A 50 17.53 13.11 -2.89
C LYS A 50 17.37 11.61 -2.64
N GLN A 51 16.39 11.22 -1.82
CA GLN A 51 16.14 9.83 -1.41
C GLN A 51 15.00 9.16 -2.19
N GLY A 52 14.23 9.92 -2.97
CA GLY A 52 13.01 9.44 -3.63
C GLY A 52 11.80 9.26 -2.68
N GLY A 53 11.94 9.66 -1.41
CA GLY A 53 10.92 9.52 -0.37
C GLY A 53 11.48 9.89 1.01
N LEU A 54 10.60 10.25 1.95
CA LEU A 54 10.98 10.58 3.32
C LEU A 54 9.96 10.03 4.31
N LEU A 55 10.44 9.30 5.31
CA LEU A 55 9.62 8.87 6.45
C LEU A 55 9.80 9.84 7.61
N LEU A 56 8.75 10.58 7.95
CA LEU A 56 8.73 11.44 9.14
C LEU A 56 8.14 10.68 10.32
N ARG A 57 8.81 10.72 11.47
CA ARG A 57 8.29 10.13 12.70
C ARG A 57 8.00 11.23 13.72
N PRO A 58 6.71 11.44 14.07
CA PRO A 58 6.33 12.32 15.18
C PRO A 58 7.02 11.90 16.47
N ALA A 59 7.24 12.84 17.39
CA ALA A 59 7.81 12.51 18.69
C ALA A 59 6.88 11.56 19.47
N PRO A 60 7.42 10.71 20.37
CA PRO A 60 6.62 9.73 21.13
C PRO A 60 5.44 10.32 21.91
N GLU A 61 5.53 11.58 22.32
CA GLU A 61 4.52 12.36 23.03
C GLU A 61 3.43 12.94 22.12
N PHE A 62 3.66 13.01 20.81
CA PHE A 62 2.67 13.49 19.85
C PHE A 62 1.42 12.59 19.92
N ARG A 63 0.25 13.21 19.97
CA ARG A 63 -1.05 12.54 19.91
C ARG A 63 -1.83 13.14 18.77
N SER A 64 -2.16 12.32 17.78
CA SER A 64 -3.08 12.71 16.72
C SER A 64 -4.44 13.05 17.32
N SER A 65 -5.11 14.08 16.81
CA SER A 65 -6.52 14.37 17.11
C SER A 65 -7.49 13.41 16.43
N ALA A 66 -6.98 12.43 15.68
CA ALA A 66 -7.82 11.42 15.06
C ALA A 66 -8.57 10.63 16.13
N LYS A 67 -9.90 10.53 16.00
CA LYS A 67 -10.79 9.83 16.95
C LYS A 67 -10.63 8.30 16.99
N GLY A 68 -9.57 7.79 16.37
CA GLY A 68 -9.30 6.37 16.26
C GLY A 68 -10.24 5.65 15.28
N PHE A 69 -9.92 4.39 15.04
CA PHE A 69 -10.68 3.47 14.21
C PHE A 69 -11.90 2.93 14.97
N ASP A 70 -12.75 3.80 15.49
CA ASP A 70 -13.95 3.34 16.20
C ASP A 70 -15.02 2.84 15.21
N LYS A 71 -15.88 1.96 15.71
CA LYS A 71 -16.95 1.35 14.91
C LYS A 71 -17.91 2.41 14.35
N ALA A 72 -18.12 3.52 15.07
CA ALA A 72 -19.04 4.58 14.69
C ALA A 72 -18.55 5.38 13.47
N PHE A 73 -17.23 5.60 13.36
CA PHE A 73 -16.59 6.21 12.20
C PHE A 73 -16.85 5.38 10.95
N PHE A 74 -16.56 4.06 10.99
CA PHE A 74 -16.76 3.16 9.85
C PHE A 74 -18.23 2.93 9.48
N GLU A 75 -19.16 3.06 10.45
CA GLU A 75 -20.60 2.99 10.17
C GLU A 75 -21.11 4.19 9.36
N LYS A 76 -20.45 5.35 9.50
CA LYS A 76 -20.80 6.60 8.81
C LYS A 76 -19.94 6.87 7.58
N LEU A 77 -18.73 6.32 7.52
CA LEU A 77 -17.82 6.47 6.39
C LEU A 77 -18.41 5.88 5.11
N ARG A 78 -18.32 6.64 4.03
CA ARG A 78 -18.74 6.20 2.71
C ARG A 78 -17.51 5.97 1.86
N VAL A 79 -17.52 4.86 1.15
CA VAL A 79 -16.58 4.62 0.07
C VAL A 79 -17.31 5.01 -1.19
N THR A 80 -16.87 6.11 -1.79
CA THR A 80 -17.39 6.68 -3.04
C THR A 80 -16.74 6.05 -4.26
N HIS A 81 -15.56 5.45 -4.06
CA HIS A 81 -14.71 4.98 -5.13
C HIS A 81 -14.08 3.65 -4.71
N LYS A 82 -14.51 2.59 -5.41
CA LYS A 82 -14.01 1.24 -5.21
C LYS A 82 -13.23 0.82 -6.41
N THR A 83 -12.02 0.36 -6.18
CA THR A 83 -11.20 -0.17 -7.27
C THR A 83 -10.92 -1.63 -7.02
N ARG A 84 -11.33 -2.47 -7.99
CA ARG A 84 -10.88 -3.85 -8.07
C ARG A 84 -9.56 -3.87 -8.80
N GLN A 85 -8.49 -4.23 -8.09
CA GLN A 85 -7.16 -4.36 -8.63
C GLN A 85 -6.82 -5.83 -8.87
N LYS A 86 -6.36 -6.16 -10.07
CA LYS A 86 -5.85 -7.49 -10.40
C LYS A 86 -4.49 -7.38 -11.06
N VAL A 87 -3.52 -8.12 -10.55
CA VAL A 87 -2.21 -8.23 -11.21
C VAL A 87 -2.30 -9.31 -12.28
N VAL A 88 -1.93 -8.97 -13.51
CA VAL A 88 -1.95 -9.87 -14.66
C VAL A 88 -0.59 -9.90 -15.34
N LYS A 89 -0.17 -11.09 -15.78
CA LYS A 89 1.00 -11.29 -16.63
C LYS A 89 0.54 -11.39 -18.08
N ARG A 90 0.80 -10.36 -18.89
CA ARG A 90 0.48 -10.41 -20.32
C ARG A 90 1.41 -11.36 -21.04
N ARG A 91 0.87 -12.12 -22.01
CA ARG A 91 1.66 -12.96 -22.90
C ARG A 91 2.62 -12.07 -23.70
N GLY A 92 3.91 -12.38 -23.65
CA GLY A 92 4.96 -11.61 -24.34
C GLY A 92 5.45 -10.37 -23.59
N ALA A 93 4.99 -10.10 -22.36
CA ALA A 93 5.61 -9.08 -21.52
C ALA A 93 7.04 -9.49 -21.15
N ALA A 94 7.95 -8.51 -21.12
CA ALA A 94 9.32 -8.73 -20.67
C ALA A 94 9.35 -9.25 -19.23
N GLU A 95 10.42 -9.94 -18.86
CA GLU A 95 10.64 -10.39 -17.49
C GLU A 95 10.65 -9.18 -16.53
N GLY A 96 10.02 -9.34 -15.35
CA GLY A 96 9.85 -8.26 -14.38
C GLY A 96 8.71 -7.27 -14.68
N ILE A 97 8.14 -7.26 -15.89
CA ILE A 97 7.02 -6.36 -16.23
C ILE A 97 5.68 -7.02 -15.88
N MET A 98 4.90 -6.32 -15.06
CA MET A 98 3.57 -6.72 -14.67
C MET A 98 2.56 -5.64 -15.01
N GLN A 99 1.35 -6.07 -15.34
CA GLN A 99 0.26 -5.14 -15.57
C GLN A 99 -0.76 -5.24 -14.44
N ILE A 100 -1.27 -4.08 -14.05
CA ILE A 100 -2.36 -3.95 -13.10
C ILE A 100 -3.63 -3.62 -13.89
N GLU A 101 -4.61 -4.52 -13.86
CA GLU A 101 -5.96 -4.25 -14.33
C GLU A 101 -6.78 -3.64 -13.20
N MET A 102 -7.32 -2.45 -13.45
CA MET A 102 -8.20 -1.74 -12.52
C MET A 102 -9.61 -1.75 -13.08
N ARG A 103 -10.59 -2.12 -12.24
CA ARG A 103 -12.01 -1.91 -12.53
C ARG A 103 -12.62 -1.06 -11.44
N ASN A 104 -13.07 0.12 -11.81
CA ASN A 104 -13.61 1.10 -10.89
C ASN A 104 -15.12 0.95 -10.82
N ASP A 105 -15.65 0.93 -9.61
CA ASP A 105 -17.06 0.95 -9.29
C ASP A 105 -17.35 2.24 -8.53
N LYS A 106 -18.01 3.17 -9.21
CA LYS A 106 -18.30 4.53 -8.72
C LYS A 106 -19.55 4.58 -7.83
N ARG A 107 -20.14 3.43 -7.49
CA ARG A 107 -21.28 3.40 -6.57
C ARG A 107 -20.79 3.64 -5.17
N THR A 108 -21.51 4.50 -4.45
CA THR A 108 -21.24 4.75 -3.03
C THR A 108 -21.80 3.62 -2.17
N PHE A 109 -21.01 3.15 -1.21
CA PHE A 109 -21.45 2.19 -0.18
C PHE A 109 -20.86 2.55 1.19
N LYS A 110 -21.46 2.03 2.25
CA LYS A 110 -20.91 2.18 3.61
C LYS A 110 -19.60 1.41 3.74
N ALA A 111 -18.61 1.97 4.42
CA ALA A 111 -17.32 1.31 4.65
C ALA A 111 -17.47 -0.05 5.35
N LYS A 112 -18.46 -0.22 6.23
CA LYS A 112 -18.80 -1.55 6.78
C LYS A 112 -19.02 -2.62 5.70
N ARG A 113 -19.81 -2.30 4.67
CA ARG A 113 -20.09 -3.22 3.56
C ARG A 113 -18.84 -3.49 2.73
N PHE A 114 -17.90 -2.54 2.67
CA PHE A 114 -16.60 -2.72 2.02
C PHE A 114 -15.76 -3.76 2.75
N MET A 115 -15.68 -3.67 4.08
CA MET A 115 -14.91 -4.59 4.92
C MET A 115 -15.42 -6.03 4.82
N ASP A 116 -16.73 -6.21 4.60
CA ASP A 116 -17.35 -7.52 4.43
C ASP A 116 -17.16 -8.10 3.01
N MET A 117 -16.55 -7.38 2.06
CA MET A 117 -16.32 -7.89 0.71
C MET A 117 -15.16 -8.86 0.69
N ALA A 118 -15.39 -10.06 0.14
CA ALA A 118 -14.33 -11.02 -0.09
C ALA A 118 -13.40 -10.55 -1.21
N ASP A 119 -12.10 -10.50 -0.92
CA ASP A 119 -11.06 -10.44 -1.94
C ASP A 119 -11.05 -11.76 -2.75
N GLY A 120 -10.43 -11.74 -3.93
CA GLY A 120 -10.08 -12.97 -4.63
C GLY A 120 -9.10 -13.82 -3.79
N PRO A 121 -8.88 -15.10 -4.14
CA PRO A 121 -7.96 -16.00 -3.44
C PRO A 121 -6.53 -15.46 -3.56
N THR A 122 -6.18 -14.53 -2.70
CA THR A 122 -4.93 -13.79 -2.78
C THR A 122 -4.23 -13.95 -1.44
N PRO A 123 -3.24 -14.85 -1.36
CA PRO A 123 -2.55 -15.17 -0.13
C PRO A 123 -1.54 -14.06 0.18
N PHE A 124 -2.00 -12.85 0.51
CA PHE A 124 -1.07 -11.88 1.09
C PHE A 124 -1.00 -12.10 2.59
N PRO A 125 0.20 -12.19 3.17
CA PRO A 125 0.38 -11.96 4.60
C PRO A 125 0.18 -10.46 4.85
N ILE A 126 -1.01 -10.06 5.32
CA ILE A 126 -1.30 -8.65 5.66
C ILE A 126 -0.79 -8.30 7.08
N THR A 127 -0.24 -9.27 7.82
CA THR A 127 -0.09 -9.16 9.28
C THR A 127 1.35 -9.00 9.77
N SER A 128 2.35 -8.85 8.90
CA SER A 128 3.76 -8.70 9.31
C SER A 128 4.39 -7.40 8.82
N THR A 129 5.33 -6.89 9.62
CA THR A 129 6.24 -5.80 9.25
C THR A 129 6.80 -6.07 7.86
N PHE A 130 6.68 -5.10 6.95
CA PHE A 130 7.19 -5.24 5.58
C PHE A 130 8.72 -5.39 5.66
N ASN A 131 9.21 -6.60 5.44
CA ASN A 131 10.62 -6.96 5.47
C ASN A 131 11.03 -7.54 4.11
N PRO A 132 12.33 -7.70 3.82
CA PRO A 132 12.80 -8.17 2.50
C PRO A 132 12.20 -9.52 2.09
N GLU A 133 11.95 -10.43 3.05
CA GLU A 133 11.34 -11.73 2.79
C GLU A 133 9.86 -11.61 2.40
N THR A 134 9.11 -10.77 3.11
CA THR A 134 7.71 -10.45 2.82
C THR A 134 7.59 -9.83 1.44
N GLU A 135 8.47 -8.89 1.11
CA GLU A 135 8.52 -8.27 -0.21
C GLU A 135 8.82 -9.29 -1.31
N LYS A 136 9.84 -10.13 -1.14
CA LYS A 136 10.17 -11.20 -2.08
C LYS A 136 8.98 -12.13 -2.31
N ASN A 137 8.28 -12.52 -1.25
CA ASN A 137 7.09 -13.36 -1.34
C ASN A 137 5.95 -12.67 -2.10
N VAL A 138 5.75 -11.36 -1.89
CA VAL A 138 4.75 -10.56 -2.62
C VAL A 138 5.09 -10.47 -4.11
N TRP A 139 6.35 -10.18 -4.47
CA TRP A 139 6.79 -10.15 -5.87
C TRP A 139 6.65 -11.52 -6.54
N ASN A 140 7.06 -12.60 -5.88
CA ASN A 140 6.88 -13.96 -6.39
C ASN A 140 5.40 -14.31 -6.61
N LEU A 141 4.51 -13.88 -5.71
CA LEU A 141 3.07 -14.05 -5.88
C LEU A 141 2.57 -13.30 -7.13
N PHE A 142 3.01 -12.05 -7.32
CA PHE A 142 2.64 -11.24 -8.48
C PHE A 142 3.12 -11.86 -9.80
N THR A 143 4.33 -12.38 -9.85
CA THR A 143 4.91 -12.98 -11.07
C THR A 143 4.39 -14.39 -11.37
N SER A 144 3.88 -15.11 -10.36
CA SER A 144 3.34 -16.48 -10.51
C SER A 144 2.07 -16.58 -11.36
N GLY A 145 1.37 -15.46 -11.60
CA GLY A 145 0.05 -15.44 -12.24
C GLY A 145 -1.09 -16.03 -11.40
N LYS A 146 -0.80 -16.46 -10.15
CA LYS A 146 -1.79 -16.99 -9.19
C LYS A 146 -2.38 -15.90 -8.30
N CYS A 147 -2.04 -14.63 -8.56
CA CYS A 147 -2.58 -13.52 -7.81
C CYS A 147 -4.08 -13.33 -8.14
N GLY A 148 -4.92 -13.34 -7.12
CA GLY A 148 -6.33 -13.00 -7.23
C GLY A 148 -6.53 -11.51 -7.50
N TYR A 149 -7.64 -10.97 -7.00
CA TYR A 149 -7.91 -9.54 -7.04
C TYR A 149 -8.09 -9.03 -5.62
N ARG A 150 -7.79 -7.75 -5.42
CA ARG A 150 -8.13 -7.04 -4.19
C ARG A 150 -9.07 -5.89 -4.47
N TYR A 151 -9.94 -5.62 -3.52
CA TYR A 151 -10.62 -4.34 -3.46
C TYR A 151 -9.82 -3.38 -2.60
N TYR A 152 -9.60 -2.16 -3.09
CA TYR A 152 -9.17 -1.05 -2.27
C TYR A 152 -10.17 0.11 -2.42
N ALA A 153 -10.29 0.88 -1.34
CA ALA A 153 -11.10 2.09 -1.30
C ALA A 153 -10.15 3.29 -1.44
N ASP A 154 -10.35 4.10 -2.47
CA ASP A 154 -9.64 5.37 -2.68
C ASP A 154 -10.61 6.55 -2.61
N ASN A 155 -10.07 7.75 -2.47
CA ASN A 155 -10.83 9.01 -2.48
C ASN A 155 -12.01 9.05 -1.48
N LEU A 156 -11.74 8.64 -0.24
CA LEU A 156 -12.72 8.73 0.85
C LEU A 156 -13.18 10.18 1.04
N ASP A 157 -14.46 10.35 1.39
CA ASP A 157 -15.13 11.66 1.46
C ASP A 157 -14.99 12.37 2.81
N LYS A 158 -14.26 11.77 3.75
CA LYS A 158 -14.10 12.25 5.12
C LYS A 158 -12.70 12.02 5.65
N THR A 159 -12.29 12.90 6.53
CA THR A 159 -11.09 12.76 7.34
C THR A 159 -11.39 12.13 8.70
N MET A 160 -10.36 11.59 9.33
CA MET A 160 -10.43 11.10 10.71
C MET A 160 -10.09 12.18 11.74
N PHE A 161 -9.58 13.32 11.29
CA PHE A 161 -9.13 14.41 12.14
C PHE A 161 -10.25 15.37 12.48
N ASP A 162 -10.32 15.79 13.75
CA ASP A 162 -11.29 16.76 14.19
C ASP A 162 -11.08 18.14 13.52
N GLY A 163 -12.19 18.77 13.10
CA GLY A 163 -12.21 20.16 12.67
C GLY A 163 -11.79 20.46 11.23
N ILE A 164 -11.44 19.44 10.43
CA ILE A 164 -11.06 19.62 9.02
C ILE A 164 -12.28 19.55 8.07
N ASP A 165 -13.21 18.62 8.30
CA ASP A 165 -14.40 18.43 7.43
C ASP A 165 -15.54 19.44 7.72
N LYS A 166 -15.23 20.72 7.94
CA LYS A 166 -16.23 21.77 8.22
C LYS A 166 -16.79 22.40 6.95
#